data_AF-A0A2K3KLD1-F1
#
_entry.id   AF-A0A2K3KLD1-F1
#
_cell.length_a   1.000
_cell.length_b   1.000
_cell.length_c   1.000
_cell.angle_alpha   90.00
_cell.angle_beta   90.00
_cell.angle_gamma   90.00
#
_symmetry.space_group_name_H-M   'P 1'
#
loop_
_entity.id
_entity.type
_entity.pdbx_description
1 polymer ?
#
loop_
_entity_poly.entity_id
_entity_poly.type
_entity_poly.pdbx_seq_one_letter_code
_entity_poly.pdbx_strand_id
1 'polypeptide(L)'
;EVEIVFEAMRCTEESKLTLGTYVLREEPNKWWKNAKLRMGAGGVLITWEMFKGEFLRKYFSADIRNKKVVEFMELKQGNMSV
;
A
#
# COMPACT_ATOMS: atom_id res chain seq x y z
N GLU A 1 -5.41 -5.98 -5.48
CA GLU A 1 -4.90 -7.26 -6.03
C GLU A 1 -4.10 -8.06 -5.01
N VAL A 2 -3.09 -7.48 -4.33
CA VAL A 2 -2.26 -8.21 -3.35
C VAL A 2 -3.08 -8.96 -2.27
N GLU A 3 -4.12 -8.34 -1.71
CA GLU A 3 -4.99 -8.99 -0.71
C GLU A 3 -5.74 -10.21 -1.26
N ILE A 4 -6.20 -10.14 -2.51
CA ILE A 4 -6.90 -11.25 -3.19
C ILE A 4 -5.92 -12.42 -3.39
N VAL A 5 -4.67 -12.11 -3.77
CA VAL A 5 -3.62 -13.12 -3.93
C VAL A 5 -3.29 -13.78 -2.59
N PHE A 6 -3.22 -13.03 -1.50
CA PHE A 6 -3.02 -13.59 -0.16
C PHE A 6 -4.17 -14.49 0.29
N GLU A 7 -5.40 -14.09 0.02
CA GLU A 7 -6.58 -14.90 0.32
C GLU A 7 -6.57 -16.21 -0.48
N ALA A 8 -6.34 -16.13 -1.79
CA ALA A 8 -6.27 -17.30 -2.68
C ALA A 8 -5.16 -18.28 -2.26
N MET A 9 -4.01 -17.76 -1.83
CA MET A 9 -2.88 -18.57 -1.36
C MET A 9 -2.96 -18.96 0.12
N ARG A 10 -4.01 -18.54 0.85
CA ARG A 10 -4.19 -18.76 2.30
C ARG A 10 -2.97 -18.32 3.12
N CYS A 11 -2.39 -17.17 2.79
CA CYS A 11 -1.22 -16.65 3.48
C CYS A 11 -1.53 -16.34 4.96
N THR A 12 -0.65 -16.76 5.86
CA THR A 12 -0.71 -16.37 7.28
C THR A 12 -0.40 -14.88 7.44
N GLU A 13 -0.91 -14.26 8.50
CA GLU A 13 -0.64 -12.84 8.81
C GLU A 13 0.87 -12.52 8.88
N GLU A 14 1.66 -13.46 9.41
CA GLU A 14 3.12 -13.37 9.44
C GLU A 14 3.74 -13.38 8.03
N SER A 15 3.23 -14.23 7.14
CA SER A 15 3.73 -14.35 5.75
C SER A 15 3.34 -13.16 4.89
N LYS A 16 2.18 -12.54 5.13
CA LYS A 16 1.67 -11.39 4.35
C LYS A 16 2.65 -10.22 4.34
N LEU A 17 3.24 -9.88 5.49
CA LEU A 17 4.20 -8.76 5.54
C LEU A 17 5.43 -9.03 4.68
N THR A 18 5.99 -10.23 4.76
CA THR A 18 7.18 -10.61 3.99
C THR A 18 6.88 -10.61 2.49
N LEU A 19 5.79 -11.25 2.07
CA LEU A 19 5.41 -11.35 0.66
C LEU A 19 4.95 -10.02 0.08
N GLY A 20 4.18 -9.25 0.84
CA GLY A 20 3.62 -7.97 0.39
C GLY A 20 4.67 -6.87 0.27
N THR A 21 5.76 -6.98 1.03
CA THR A 21 6.88 -6.05 0.90
C THR A 21 7.89 -6.51 -0.15
N TYR A 22 7.88 -7.79 -0.53
CA TYR A 22 8.72 -8.34 -1.60
C TYR A 22 8.39 -7.76 -2.97
N VAL A 23 7.15 -7.35 -3.22
CA VAL A 23 6.75 -6.76 -4.51
C VAL A 23 7.18 -5.29 -4.66
N LEU A 24 7.64 -4.65 -3.58
CA LEU A 24 8.12 -3.27 -3.63
C LEU A 24 9.37 -3.18 -4.51
N ARG A 25 9.44 -2.11 -5.31
CA ARG A 25 10.57 -1.81 -6.18
C ARG A 25 11.11 -0.43 -5.83
N GLU A 26 12.36 -0.18 -6.22
CA GLU A 26 12.99 1.15 -6.20
C GLU A 26 12.76 1.97 -4.92
N GLU A 27 12.13 3.14 -5.03
CA GLU A 27 11.91 4.09 -3.93
C GLU A 27 11.01 3.51 -2.83
N PRO A 28 9.84 2.90 -3.13
CA PRO A 28 9.05 2.20 -2.12
C PRO A 28 9.81 1.15 -1.29
N ASN A 29 10.71 0.38 -1.91
CA ASN A 29 11.52 -0.59 -1.18
C ASN A 29 12.55 0.10 -0.27
N LYS A 30 13.23 1.14 -0.77
CA LYS A 30 14.19 1.93 0.03
C LYS A 30 13.50 2.60 1.22
N TRP A 31 12.34 3.22 0.99
CA TRP A 31 11.53 3.81 2.04
C TRP A 31 11.11 2.78 3.08
N TRP A 32 10.62 1.61 2.64
CA TRP A 32 10.12 0.59 3.56
C TRP A 32 11.21 0.06 4.49
N LYS A 33 12.43 -0.14 4.00
CA LYS A 33 13.57 -0.55 4.85
C LYS A 33 13.81 0.43 5.99
N ASN A 34 13.75 1.74 5.72
CA ASN A 34 13.92 2.78 6.74
C ASN A 34 12.72 2.86 7.69
N ALA A 35 11.49 2.76 7.16
CA ALA A 35 10.28 2.75 7.96
C ALA A 35 10.24 1.56 8.93
N LYS A 36 10.63 0.36 8.45
CA LYS A 36 10.71 -0.86 9.25
C LYS A 36 11.65 -0.71 10.44
N LEU A 37 12.82 -0.08 10.26
CA LEU A 37 13.76 0.18 11.36
C LEU A 37 13.16 1.11 12.42
N ARG A 38 12.50 2.19 11.99
CA ARG A 38 11.83 3.14 12.89
C ARG A 38 10.69 2.48 13.66
N MET A 39 9.87 1.68 12.99
CA MET A 39 8.69 1.04 13.58
C MET A 39 9.02 -0.13 14.50
N GLY A 40 10.11 -0.86 14.20
CA GLY A 40 10.57 -1.98 15.02
C GLY A 40 11.40 -1.57 16.23
N ALA A 41 11.62 -0.26 16.44
CA ALA A 41 12.30 0.23 17.62
C ALA A 41 11.57 -0.26 18.89
N GLY A 42 12.31 -0.80 19.86
CA GLY A 42 11.75 -1.35 21.09
C GLY A 42 11.18 -2.78 20.97
N GLY A 43 11.46 -3.50 19.87
CA GLY A 43 11.06 -4.91 19.71
C GLY A 43 9.60 -5.11 19.32
N VAL A 44 8.92 -4.06 18.85
CA VAL A 44 7.54 -4.14 18.38
C VAL A 44 7.47 -5.01 17.13
N LEU A 45 6.60 -6.02 17.16
CA LEU A 45 6.29 -6.83 15.98
C LEU A 45 5.48 -5.99 14.99
N ILE A 46 6.05 -5.78 13.81
CA ILE A 46 5.38 -5.07 12.73
C ILE A 46 4.41 -6.03 12.05
N THR A 47 3.13 -5.64 11.92
CA THR A 47 2.10 -6.42 11.23
C THR A 47 1.87 -5.91 9.82
N TRP A 48 1.18 -6.71 9.00
CA TRP A 48 0.74 -6.31 7.65
C TRP A 48 -0.16 -5.06 7.68
N GLU A 49 -1.07 -4.96 8.65
CA GLU A 49 -1.94 -3.79 8.80
C GLU A 49 -1.15 -2.52 9.11
N MET A 50 -0.13 -2.59 9.97
CA MET A 50 0.74 -1.46 10.27
C MET A 50 1.50 -0.99 9.01
N PHE A 51 2.00 -1.93 8.21
CA PHE A 51 2.62 -1.61 6.91
C PHE A 51 1.63 -0.89 5.99
N LYS A 52 0.41 -1.42 5.81
CA LYS A 52 -0.61 -0.80 4.94
C LYS A 52 -0.94 0.63 5.38
N GLY A 53 -1.10 0.85 6.68
CA GLY A 53 -1.35 2.18 7.23
C GLY A 53 -0.25 3.18 6.87
N GLU A 54 1.01 2.83 7.13
CA GLU A 54 2.16 3.69 6.80
C GLU A 54 2.34 3.87 5.28
N PHE A 55 2.13 2.81 4.49
CA PHE A 55 2.24 2.84 3.04
C PHE A 55 1.20 3.78 2.42
N LEU A 56 -0.07 3.63 2.80
CA LEU A 56 -1.15 4.50 2.34
C LEU A 56 -0.95 5.95 2.80
N ARG A 57 -0.47 6.17 4.04
CA ARG A 57 -0.16 7.51 4.52
C ARG A 57 0.93 8.20 3.68
N LYS A 58 1.96 7.45 3.28
CA LYS A 58 3.10 7.98 2.51
C LYS A 58 2.77 8.21 1.03
N TYR A 59 2.13 7.24 0.38
CA TYR A 59 1.93 7.23 -1.08
C TYR A 59 0.51 7.59 -1.52
N PHE A 60 -0.45 7.57 -0.60
CA PHE A 60 -1.86 7.86 -0.87
C PHE A 60 -2.39 8.91 0.13
N SER A 61 -1.64 10.01 0.23
CA SER A 61 -1.95 11.14 1.11
C SER A 61 -3.34 11.72 0.82
N ALA A 62 -3.86 12.51 1.76
CA ALA A 62 -5.16 13.18 1.58
C ALA A 62 -5.23 14.00 0.29
N ASP A 63 -4.14 14.68 -0.08
CA ASP A 63 -4.08 15.48 -1.30
C ASP A 63 -4.17 14.63 -2.57
N ILE A 64 -3.48 13.48 -2.59
CA ILE A 64 -3.57 12.53 -3.72
C ILE A 64 -4.99 11.96 -3.81
N ARG A 65 -5.60 11.63 -2.68
CA ARG A 65 -7.00 11.17 -2.63
C ARG A 65 -7.97 12.24 -3.13
N ASN A 66 -7.82 13.48 -2.67
CA ASN A 66 -8.67 14.59 -3.08
C ASN A 66 -8.53 14.86 -4.58
N LYS A 67 -7.30 14.83 -5.11
CA LYS A 67 -7.07 14.94 -6.57
C LYS A 67 -7.77 13.82 -7.34
N LYS A 68 -7.69 12.58 -6.86
CA LYS A 68 -8.38 11.44 -7.49
C LYS A 68 -9.90 11.56 -7.43
N VAL A 69 -10.45 12.11 -6.35
CA VAL A 69 -11.89 12.41 -6.24
C VAL A 69 -12.31 13.47 -7.26
N VAL A 70 -11.53 14.54 -7.41
CA VAL A 70 -11.79 15.57 -8.42
C VAL A 70 -11.70 14.98 -9.83
N GLU A 71 -10.63 14.25 -10.15
CA GLU A 71 -10.49 13.54 -11.44
C GLU A 71 -11.70 12.63 -11.70
N PHE A 72 -12.20 11.92 -10.69
CA PHE A 72 -13.38 11.06 -10.81
C PHE A 72 -14.68 11.85 -11.01
N MET A 73 -14.86 12.99 -10.34
CA MET A 73 -16.01 13.88 -10.55
C MET A 73 -15.97 14.52 -11.95
N GLU A 74 -14.78 14.77 -12.47
CA GLU A 74 -14.54 15.36 -13.78
C GLU A 74 -14.49 14.32 -14.91
N LEU A 75 -14.55 13.01 -14.59
CA LEU A 75 -14.78 11.93 -15.57
C LEU A 75 -16.18 12.10 -16.16
N LYS A 76 -16.32 13.02 -17.11
CA LYS A 76 -17.37 12.95 -18.10
C LYS A 76 -16.96 11.88 -19.09
N GLN A 77 -17.85 10.92 -19.35
CA GLN A 77 -17.80 10.13 -20.57
C GLN A 77 -17.84 11.13 -21.73
N GLY A 78 -16.68 11.57 -22.19
CA GLY A 78 -16.55 12.33 -23.43
C GLY A 78 -16.99 11.45 -24.60
N ASN A 79 -16.81 11.94 -25.82
CA ASN A 79 -17.22 11.27 -27.06
C ASN A 79 -16.47 9.94 -27.36
N MET A 80 -15.98 9.23 -26.34
CA MET A 80 -15.47 7.88 -26.40
C MET A 80 -16.63 6.97 -26.77
N SER A 81 -16.71 6.61 -28.06
CA SER A 81 -17.62 5.58 -28.52
C SER A 81 -17.38 4.30 -27.72
N VAL A 82 -18.47 3.74 -27.20
CA VAL A 82 -18.50 2.44 -26.53
C VAL A 82 -18.05 1.34 -27.48
#